data_AF-A0A7V9KJB3-F1
#
_entry.id   AF-A0A7V9KJB3-F1
#
_cell.length_a   1.000
_cell.length_b   1.000
_cell.length_c   1.000
_cell.angle_alpha   90.00
_cell.angle_beta   90.00
_cell.angle_gamma   90.00
#
_symmetry.space_group_name_H-M   'P 1'
#
loop_
_entity.id
_entity.type
_entity.pdbx_description
1 polymer ?
#
loop_
_entity_poly.entity_id
_entity_poly.type
_entity_poly.pdbx_seq_one_letter_code
_entity_poly.pdbx_strand_id
1 'polypeptide(L)'
;MTQYEKPDWGPLENVIDLDACGHFMWMFEVEREDGTLLHAYKHYWNRRYLHLSSRGEAFAYIWTFDDPDYDPDAPSQYERILLHRALSAVLGPPRWPAVEARERHDDFVASDGGGF
;
A
#
# COMPACT_ATOMS: atom_id res chain seq x y z
N MET A 1 1.33 13.14 12.09
CA MET A 1 1.56 12.65 10.72
C MET A 1 2.04 13.83 9.89
N THR A 2 3.22 13.69 9.32
CA THR A 2 3.90 14.77 8.60
C THR A 2 3.85 14.40 7.12
N GLN A 3 2.90 14.98 6.38
CA GLN A 3 2.80 14.80 4.93
C GLN A 3 3.81 15.76 4.28
N TYR A 4 5.08 15.40 4.16
CA TYR A 4 6.11 16.25 3.54
C TYR A 4 6.67 15.71 2.23
N GLU A 5 7.25 16.67 1.47
CA GLU A 5 7.46 16.76 0.02
C GLU A 5 8.38 15.72 -0.65
N LYS A 6 8.96 14.76 0.09
CA LYS A 6 9.88 13.78 -0.48
C LYS A 6 9.53 12.36 -0.03
N PRO A 7 8.86 11.57 -0.89
CA PRO A 7 8.62 10.17 -0.59
C PRO A 7 9.94 9.41 -0.48
N ASP A 8 10.11 8.65 0.59
CA ASP A 8 11.20 7.68 0.70
C ASP A 8 10.73 6.32 0.17
N TRP A 9 11.36 5.87 -0.92
CA TRP A 9 11.07 4.59 -1.56
C TRP A 9 12.05 3.48 -1.17
N GLY A 10 13.21 3.83 -0.60
CA GLY A 10 14.27 2.89 -0.26
C GLY A 10 13.78 1.69 0.58
N PRO A 11 12.93 1.89 1.61
CA PRO A 11 12.39 0.78 2.39
C PRO A 11 11.57 -0.21 1.57
N LEU A 12 10.80 0.27 0.60
CA LEU A 12 9.98 -0.56 -0.28
C LEU A 12 10.83 -1.29 -1.31
N GLU A 13 11.77 -0.59 -1.94
CA GLU A 13 12.72 -1.14 -2.93
C GLU A 13 13.61 -2.24 -2.33
N ASN A 14 13.85 -2.20 -1.01
CA ASN A 14 14.61 -3.22 -0.31
C ASN A 14 13.83 -4.54 -0.09
N VAL A 15 12.50 -4.53 -0.21
CA VAL A 15 11.65 -5.68 0.14
C VAL A 15 10.87 -6.27 -1.04
N ILE A 16 10.71 -5.52 -2.13
CA ILE A 16 10.04 -5.97 -3.36
C ILE A 16 10.80 -5.47 -4.60
N ASP A 17 10.57 -6.11 -5.75
CA ASP A 17 11.17 -5.71 -7.02
C ASP A 17 10.72 -4.31 -7.45
N LEU A 18 11.60 -3.57 -8.15
CA LEU A 18 11.36 -2.20 -8.61
C LEU A 18 10.08 -2.07 -9.47
N ASP A 19 9.79 -3.05 -10.32
CA ASP A 19 8.58 -3.06 -11.13
C ASP A 19 7.32 -3.09 -10.25
N ALA A 20 7.36 -3.83 -9.13
CA ALA A 20 6.26 -3.91 -8.19
C ALA A 20 6.11 -2.63 -7.36
N CYS A 21 7.20 -1.91 -7.07
CA CYS A 21 7.17 -0.61 -6.39
C CYS A 21 6.27 0.40 -7.12
N GLY A 22 6.22 0.36 -8.46
CA GLY A 22 5.39 1.24 -9.28
C GLY A 22 3.88 1.10 -9.03
N HIS A 23 3.44 0.05 -8.35
CA HIS A 23 2.04 -0.15 -7.94
C HIS A 23 1.72 0.45 -6.57
N PHE A 24 2.65 1.14 -5.93
CA PHE A 24 2.47 1.76 -4.63
C PHE A 24 2.52 3.29 -4.73
N MET A 25 1.82 3.91 -3.80
CA MET A 25 1.88 5.34 -3.55
C MET A 25 2.39 5.55 -2.13
N TRP A 26 3.48 6.29 -1.96
CA TRP A 26 3.89 6.75 -0.64
C TRP A 26 2.85 7.75 -0.11
N MET A 27 2.45 7.61 1.15
CA MET A 27 1.35 8.38 1.73
C MET A 27 1.81 9.35 2.82
N PHE A 28 2.50 8.82 3.84
CA PHE A 28 2.96 9.57 5.00
C PHE A 28 4.00 8.75 5.78
N GLU A 29 4.60 9.38 6.77
CA GLU A 29 5.44 8.75 7.77
C GLU A 29 4.82 8.83 9.17
N VAL A 30 5.16 7.85 10.01
CA VAL A 30 4.76 7.76 11.41
C VAL A 30 5.99 7.46 12.25
N GLU A 31 6.33 8.36 13.16
CA GLU A 31 7.32 8.10 14.20
C GLU A 31 6.64 7.38 15.37
N ARG A 32 7.18 6.21 15.75
CA ARG A 32 6.73 5.44 16.92
C ARG A 32 7.41 5.98 18.19
N GLU A 33 6.86 5.66 19.36
CA GLU A 33 7.43 6.07 20.66
C GLU A 33 8.88 5.59 20.88
N ASP A 34 9.25 4.47 20.25
CA ASP A 34 10.62 3.93 20.30
C ASP A 34 11.59 4.64 19.33
N GLY A 35 11.14 5.70 18.66
CA GLY A 35 11.90 6.46 17.66
C GLY A 35 11.96 5.77 16.28
N THR A 36 11.29 4.64 16.08
CA THR A 36 11.24 3.99 14.77
C THR A 36 10.35 4.78 13.83
N LEU A 37 10.93 5.25 12.72
CA LEU A 37 10.18 5.86 11.62
C LEU A 37 9.58 4.77 10.71
N LEU A 38 8.27 4.82 10.52
CA LEU A 38 7.54 3.98 9.57
C LEU A 38 7.10 4.79 8.35
N HIS A 39 7.27 4.22 7.17
CA HIS A 39 6.77 4.75 5.91
C HIS A 39 5.52 3.97 5.48
N ALA A 40 4.45 4.69 5.20
CA ALA A 40 3.18 4.11 4.76
C ALA A 40 3.07 4.14 3.23
N TYR A 41 3.01 2.95 2.63
CA TYR A 41 2.80 2.76 1.20
C TYR A 41 1.41 2.19 0.97
N LYS A 42 0.64 2.83 0.08
CA LYS A 42 -0.68 2.40 -0.31
C LYS A 42 -0.63 1.74 -1.67
N HIS A 43 -1.05 0.49 -1.74
CA HIS A 43 -1.15 -0.19 -3.02
C HIS A 43 -2.27 0.45 -3.87
N TYR A 44 -1.96 0.77 -5.12
CA TYR A 44 -2.78 1.57 -6.02
C TYR A 44 -4.16 0.94 -6.25
N TRP A 45 -4.19 -0.36 -6.55
CA TRP A 45 -5.40 -1.06 -6.99
C TRP A 45 -6.37 -1.40 -5.85
N ASN A 46 -5.86 -2.04 -4.81
CA ASN A 46 -6.70 -2.56 -3.71
C ASN A 46 -6.74 -1.64 -2.48
N ARG A 47 -6.03 -0.50 -2.55
CA ARG A 47 -5.99 0.53 -1.51
C ARG A 47 -5.48 0.05 -0.14
N ARG A 48 -4.89 -1.14 -0.06
CA ARG A 48 -4.31 -1.70 1.16
C ARG A 48 -2.99 -1.02 1.47
N TYR A 49 -2.69 -0.90 2.76
CA TYR A 49 -1.46 -0.26 3.24
C TYR A 49 -0.41 -1.30 3.62
N LEU A 50 0.82 -0.97 3.29
CA LEU A 50 2.03 -1.61 3.77
C LEU A 50 2.81 -0.56 4.58
N HIS A 51 3.14 -0.85 5.83
CA HIS A 51 3.96 0.02 6.67
C HIS A 51 5.31 -0.64 6.89
N LEU A 52 6.39 0.07 6.55
CA LEU A 52 7.76 -0.43 6.66
C LEU A 52 8.61 0.53 7.47
N SER A 53 9.50 0.01 8.33
CA SER A 53 10.59 0.83 8.88
C SER A 53 11.64 1.10 7.81
N SER A 54 12.56 2.04 8.07
CA SER A 54 13.71 2.29 7.18
C SER A 54 14.62 1.07 6.97
N ARG A 55 14.47 0.02 7.79
CA ARG A 55 15.19 -1.26 7.68
C ARG A 55 14.41 -2.34 6.91
N GLY A 56 13.21 -2.04 6.41
CA GLY A 56 12.34 -3.00 5.71
C GLY A 56 11.55 -3.92 6.64
N GLU A 57 11.48 -3.63 7.93
CA GLU A 57 10.64 -4.39 8.86
C GLU A 57 9.17 -3.99 8.69
N ALA A 58 8.27 -4.96 8.63
CA ALA A 58 6.84 -4.71 8.39
C ALA A 58 6.06 -4.52 9.69
N PHE A 59 5.12 -3.58 9.67
CA PHE A 59 4.25 -3.27 10.80
C PHE A 59 2.79 -3.27 10.39
N ALA A 60 1.94 -3.75 11.29
CA ALA A 60 0.48 -3.66 11.16
C ALA A 60 -0.05 -2.66 12.17
N TYR A 61 -0.99 -1.83 11.72
CA TYR A 61 -1.79 -1.00 12.61
C TYR A 61 -2.77 -1.91 13.37
N ILE A 62 -2.74 -1.86 14.70
CA ILE A 62 -3.69 -2.55 15.55
C ILE A 62 -4.83 -1.58 15.86
N TRP A 63 -6.04 -1.92 15.40
CA TRP A 63 -7.26 -1.21 15.79
C TRP A 63 -7.87 -1.93 16.98
N THR A 64 -7.86 -1.32 18.16
CA THR A 64 -8.53 -1.86 19.35
C THR A 64 -9.97 -1.35 19.38
N PHE A 65 -10.88 -2.05 18.70
CA PHE A 65 -12.31 -1.66 18.64
C PHE A 65 -13.05 -1.82 19.98
N ASP A 66 -12.51 -2.65 20.88
CA ASP A 66 -13.07 -2.97 22.20
C ASP A 66 -12.24 -2.37 23.34
N ASP A 67 -11.43 -1.34 23.07
CA ASP A 67 -10.72 -0.64 24.14
C ASP A 67 -11.68 0.32 24.85
N PRO A 68 -12.14 0.03 26.09
CA PRO A 68 -12.94 0.99 26.85
C PRO A 68 -12.17 2.28 27.15
N ASP A 69 -10.85 2.25 27.00
CA ASP A 69 -9.93 3.38 27.14
C ASP A 69 -9.45 3.90 25.77
N TYR A 70 -10.23 3.74 24.68
CA TYR A 70 -9.92 4.34 23.37
C TYR A 70 -9.69 5.84 23.53
N ASP A 71 -8.42 6.22 23.54
CA ASP A 71 -7.96 7.58 23.51
C ASP A 71 -7.59 7.91 22.05
N PRO A 72 -8.31 8.81 21.37
CA PRO A 72 -7.97 9.20 20.00
C PRO A 72 -6.60 9.88 19.91
N ASP A 73 -6.08 10.38 21.03
CA ASP A 73 -4.74 10.97 21.15
C ASP A 73 -3.70 9.93 21.60
N ALA A 74 -4.10 8.70 21.93
CA ALA A 74 -3.16 7.62 22.17
C ALA A 74 -2.36 7.34 20.90
N PRO A 75 -1.06 7.05 21.04
CA PRO A 75 -0.21 6.75 19.90
C PRO A 75 -0.79 5.59 19.12
N SER A 76 -0.88 5.76 17.79
CA SER A 76 -1.25 4.70 16.86
C SER A 76 -0.43 3.43 17.16
N GLN A 77 -1.10 2.36 17.61
CA GLN A 77 -0.41 1.14 17.99
C GLN A 77 -0.01 0.36 16.74
N TYR A 78 1.30 0.24 16.54
CA TYR A 78 1.89 -0.59 15.50
C TYR A 78 2.61 -1.78 16.12
N GLU A 79 2.26 -2.97 15.66
CA GLU A 79 2.97 -4.19 16.00
C GLU A 79 3.78 -4.68 14.81
N ARG A 80 5.00 -5.14 15.09
CA ARG A 80 5.86 -5.76 14.08
C ARG A 80 5.28 -7.09 13.65
N ILE A 81 5.12 -7.28 12.34
CA ILE A 81 4.65 -8.54 11.76
C ILE A 81 5.69 -9.11 10.81
N LEU A 82 5.53 -10.39 10.45
CA LEU A 82 6.38 -11.03 9.45
C LEU A 82 6.16 -10.35 8.08
N LEU A 83 7.25 -9.94 7.43
CA LEU A 83 7.22 -9.26 6.12
C LEU A 83 6.39 -10.03 5.08
N HIS A 84 6.59 -11.34 4.95
CA HIS A 84 5.84 -12.16 4.00
C HIS A 84 4.33 -12.15 4.27
N ARG A 85 3.91 -12.02 5.54
CA ARG A 85 2.49 -11.90 5.92
C ARG A 85 1.93 -10.55 5.52
N ALA A 86 2.71 -9.48 5.71
CA ALA A 86 2.35 -8.13 5.27
C ALA A 86 2.20 -8.07 3.74
N LEU A 87 3.20 -8.59 3.01
CA LEU A 87 3.18 -8.66 1.56
C LEU A 87 2.03 -9.53 1.05
N SER A 88 1.77 -10.69 1.66
CA SER A 88 0.62 -11.53 1.30
C SER A 88 -0.72 -10.83 1.55
N ALA A 89 -0.82 -10.02 2.60
CA ALA A 89 -2.03 -9.25 2.89
C ALA A 89 -2.24 -8.13 1.86
N VAL A 90 -1.17 -7.54 1.34
CA VAL A 90 -1.24 -6.39 0.41
C VAL A 90 -1.28 -6.83 -1.06
N LEU A 91 -0.47 -7.81 -1.45
CA LEU A 91 -0.31 -8.31 -2.83
C LEU A 91 -1.10 -9.61 -3.09
N GLY A 92 -1.53 -10.31 -2.04
CA GLY A 92 -2.32 -11.52 -2.18
C GLY A 92 -3.67 -11.26 -2.85
N PRO A 93 -4.35 -12.33 -3.31
CA PRO A 93 -5.52 -12.21 -4.16
C PRO A 93 -6.55 -11.24 -3.57
N PRO A 94 -7.15 -10.37 -4.40
CA PRO A 94 -8.19 -9.46 -3.94
C PRO A 94 -9.25 -10.26 -3.18
N ARG A 95 -9.49 -9.90 -1.92
CA ARG A 95 -10.59 -10.48 -1.13
C ARG A 95 -11.82 -9.59 -1.31
N TRP A 96 -12.34 -9.49 -2.53
CA TRP A 96 -13.70 -9.03 -2.88
C TRP A 96 -13.96 -9.35 -4.37
N PRO A 97 -15.19 -9.71 -4.79
CA PRO A 97 -15.43 -10.83 -5.70
C PRO A 97 -14.90 -10.54 -7.11
N ALA A 98 -14.71 -11.61 -7.87
CA ALA A 98 -14.40 -11.62 -9.30
C ALA A 98 -15.52 -10.94 -10.12
N VAL A 99 -15.68 -9.63 -9.99
CA VAL A 99 -16.60 -8.84 -10.81
C VAL A 99 -15.82 -8.40 -12.03
N GLU A 100 -15.94 -9.24 -13.06
CA GLU A 100 -15.86 -8.93 -14.47
C GLU A 100 -14.50 -8.48 -15.02
N ALA A 101 -13.83 -9.46 -15.64
CA ALA A 101 -13.22 -9.27 -16.94
C ALA A 101 -14.22 -8.61 -17.90
N ARG A 102 -14.29 -7.28 -17.88
CA ARG A 102 -14.75 -6.56 -19.07
C ARG A 102 -13.52 -6.36 -19.93
N GLU A 103 -13.32 -7.33 -20.81
CA GLU A 103 -12.73 -7.14 -22.12
C GLU A 103 -13.24 -5.80 -22.69
N ARG A 104 -12.42 -4.75 -22.60
CA ARG A 104 -12.41 -3.77 -23.67
C ARG A 104 -11.51 -4.36 -24.73
N HIS A 105 -12.13 -5.21 -25.55
CA HIS A 105 -11.70 -5.36 -26.92
C HIS A 105 -11.65 -3.95 -27.52
N ASP A 106 -10.45 -3.56 -27.95
CA ASP A 106 -10.24 -2.49 -28.89
C ASP A 106 -11.11 -2.73 -30.14
N ASP A 107 -12.27 -2.11 -30.21
CA ASP A 107 -12.86 -1.71 -31.49
C ASP A 107 -12.32 -0.32 -31.84
N PHE A 108 -11.02 -0.27 -32.14
CA PHE A 108 -10.50 0.75 -33.03
C PHE A 108 -10.80 0.30 -34.45
N VAL A 109 -12.01 0.62 -34.93
CA VAL A 109 -12.29 0.56 -36.37
C VAL A 109 -11.43 1.63 -37.03
N ALA A 110 -10.36 1.18 -37.67
CA ALA A 110 -9.65 1.94 -38.67
C ALA A 110 -10.63 2.25 -39.82
N SER A 111 -11.09 3.49 -39.90
CA SER A 111 -11.66 4.03 -41.12
C SER A 111 -10.51 4.25 -42.10
N ASP A 112 -10.15 3.18 -42.81
CA ASP A 112 -9.23 3.26 -43.94
C ASP A 112 -9.99 3.67 -45.20
N GLY A 113 -9.30 4.40 -46.06
CA GLY A 113 -9.87 5.19 -47.12
C GLY A 113 -10.34 4.40 -48.36
N GLY A 114 -11.27 5.03 -49.07
CA GLY A 114 -11.09 5.28 -50.50
C GLY A 114 -12.01 4.53 -51.47
N GLY A 115 -12.59 5.27 -52.41
CA GLY A 115 -12.99 4.70 -53.70
C GLY A 115 -14.09 5.45 -54.45
N PHE A 116 -13.67 6.46 -55.22
CA PHE A 116 -14.20 6.98 -56.50
C PHE A 116 -15.67 7.41 -56.64
#